data_AF-A0AAW7RSE9-F1
#
_entry.id   AF-A0AAW7RSE9-F1
#
_cell.length_a   1.000
_cell.length_b   1.000
_cell.length_c   1.000
_cell.angle_alpha   90.00
_cell.angle_beta   90.00
_cell.angle_gamma   90.00
#
_symmetry.space_group_name_H-M   'P 1'
#
loop_
_entity.id
_entity.type
_entity.pdbx_description
1 polymer ?
#
loop_
_entity_poly.entity_id
_entity_poly.type
_entity_poly.pdbx_seq_one_letter_code
_entity_poly.pdbx_strand_id
1 'polypeptide(L)' 'MRPKPEQPSLPKQPTPLQQQRRSQQPLPTKQQPKRRSQHQQLPKQPTKQQPKRR' A
#
# COMPACT_ATOMS: atom_id res chain seq x y z
N MET A 1 -8.66 30.05 -6.41
CA MET A 1 -9.32 28.90 -7.08
C MET A 1 -8.50 27.65 -6.83
N ARG A 2 -8.98 26.68 -6.04
CA ARG A 2 -8.27 25.38 -5.88
C ARG A 2 -8.71 24.44 -7.01
N PRO A 3 -7.78 23.80 -7.75
CA PRO A 3 -8.16 22.80 -8.74
C PRO A 3 -8.84 21.61 -8.02
N LYS A 4 -9.91 21.08 -8.62
CA LYS A 4 -10.58 19.88 -8.10
C LYS A 4 -9.58 18.72 -8.16
N PRO A 5 -9.53 17.86 -7.12
CA PRO A 5 -8.72 16.65 -7.20
C PRO A 5 -9.21 15.81 -8.37
N GLU A 6 -8.30 15.44 -9.28
CA GLU A 6 -8.59 14.49 -10.35
C GLU A 6 -9.14 13.20 -9.70
N GLN A 7 -10.30 12.76 -10.18
CA GLN A 7 -10.86 11.49 -9.73
C GLN A 7 -9.83 10.37 -9.98
N PRO A 8 -9.67 9.40 -9.07
CA PRO A 8 -8.82 8.26 -9.33
C PRO A 8 -9.35 7.54 -10.56
N SER A 9 -8.63 7.67 -11.69
CA SER A 9 -8.99 7.00 -12.92
C SER A 9 -9.05 5.50 -12.68
N LEU A 10 -10.05 4.83 -13.26
CA LEU A 10 -10.15 3.38 -13.25
C LEU A 10 -8.81 2.73 -13.64
N PRO A 11 -8.47 1.56 -13.06
CA PRO A 11 -7.20 0.91 -13.35
C PRO A 11 -7.08 0.67 -14.86
N LYS A 12 -5.97 1.15 -15.43
CA LYS A 12 -5.68 0.99 -16.85
C LYS A 12 -5.62 -0.51 -17.18
N GLN A 13 -6.26 -0.90 -18.28
CA GLN A 13 -6.15 -2.25 -18.80
C GLN A 13 -4.68 -2.55 -19.16
N PRO A 14 -4.18 -3.75 -18.86
CA PRO A 14 -2.78 -4.09 -19.11
C PRO A 14 -2.53 -4.14 -20.62
N THR A 15 -1.47 -3.45 -21.06
CA THR A 15 -1.04 -3.51 -22.45
C THR A 15 -0.55 -4.92 -22.81
N PRO A 16 -0.55 -5.31 -24.11
CA PRO A 16 -0.01 -6.60 -24.54
C PRO A 16 1.41 -6.87 -24.02
N LEU A 17 2.26 -5.84 -24.00
CA LEU A 17 3.61 -5.92 -23.45
C LEU A 17 3.62 -6.23 -21.95
N GLN A 18 2.71 -5.64 -21.16
CA GLN A 18 2.58 -5.97 -19.73
C GLN A 18 2.13 -7.42 -19.50
N GLN A 19 1.27 -7.94 -20.37
CA GLN A 19 0.82 -9.34 -20.27
C GLN A 19 1.98 -10.31 -20.55
N GLN A 20 2.78 -10.05 -21.59
CA GLN A 20 3.97 -10.84 -21.90
C GLN A 20 5.03 -10.76 -20.78
N ARG A 21 5.16 -9.61 -20.11
CA ARG A 21 6.08 -9.49 -18.97
C ARG A 21 5.61 -10.27 -17.74
N ARG A 22 4.30 -10.40 -17.54
CA ARG A 22 3.71 -11.22 -16.47
C ARG A 22 3.90 -12.70 -16.70
N SER A 23 3.74 -13.18 -17.93
CA SER A 23 3.94 -14.61 -18.24
C SER A 23 5.39 -15.07 -18.09
N GLN A 24 6.34 -14.14 -18.23
CA GLN A 24 7.77 -14.41 -18.00
C GLN A 24 8.23 -14.20 -16.55
N GLN A 25 7.35 -13.78 -15.62
CA GLN A 25 7.76 -13.65 -14.23
C GLN A 25 7.99 -15.04 -13.61
N PRO A 26 9.09 -15.23 -12.86
CA PRO A 26 9.29 -16.46 -12.11
C PRO A 26 8.17 -16.63 -11.07
N LEU A 27 7.77 -17.87 -10.83
CA LEU A 27 6.79 -18.17 -9.79
C LEU A 27 7.32 -17.71 -8.42
N PRO A 28 6.47 -17.11 -7.57
CA PRO A 28 6.88 -16.73 -6.23
C PRO A 28 7.37 -17.98 -5.50
N THR A 29 8.65 -18.01 -5.15
CA THR A 29 9.22 -19.12 -4.39
C THR A 29 8.75 -19.01 -2.94
N LYS A 30 8.44 -20.15 -2.32
CA LYS A 30 8.04 -20.20 -0.89
C LYS A 30 9.11 -19.65 0.07
N GLN A 31 10.33 -19.43 -0.42
CA GLN A 31 11.49 -18.96 0.34
C GLN A 31 11.85 -17.48 0.09
N GLN A 32 10.97 -16.70 -0.57
CA GLN A 32 11.17 -15.26 -0.65
C GLN A 32 11.28 -14.69 0.78
N PRO A 33 12.38 -14.00 1.14
CA PRO A 33 12.48 -13.36 2.43
C PRO A 33 11.34 -12.35 2.51
N LYS A 34 10.43 -12.58 3.45
CA LYS A 34 9.29 -11.71 3.69
C LYS A 34 9.87 -10.36 4.07
N ARG A 35 9.92 -9.41 3.12
CA ARG A 35 10.38 -8.05 3.39
C ARG A 35 9.53 -7.53 4.53
N ARG A 36 10.13 -7.43 5.72
CA ARG A 36 9.48 -6.92 6.90
C ARG A 36 9.12 -5.48 6.58
N SER A 37 7.87 -5.25 6.20
CA SER A 37 7.36 -3.90 6.00
C SER A 37 7.65 -3.14 7.28
N GLN A 38 8.45 -2.07 7.19
CA GLN A 38 8.77 -1.23 8.34
C GLN A 38 7.53 -0.50 8.88
N HIS A 39 6.37 -0.66 8.23
CA HIS A 39 5.06 -0.25 8.73
C HIS A 39 4.46 -1.21 9.78
N GLN A 40 5.23 -2.16 10.31
CA GLN A 40 4.88 -2.83 11.58
C GLN A 40 4.94 -1.79 12.71
N GLN A 41 3.86 -1.02 12.81
CA GLN A 41 3.31 -0.36 13.98
C GLN A 41 4.39 0.09 14.98
N LEU A 42 4.79 1.36 14.88
CA LEU A 42 5.26 2.07 16.07
C LEU A 42 4.24 1.79 17.18
N PRO A 43 4.65 1.24 18.34
CA PRO A 43 3.72 1.02 19.44
C PRO A 43 3.00 2.34 19.69
N LYS A 44 1.67 2.30 19.64
CA LYS A 44 0.84 3.47 19.97
C LYS A 44 1.26 3.87 21.37
N GLN A 45 1.95 5.01 21.48
CA GLN A 45 2.26 5.64 22.76
C GLN A 45 0.96 5.68 23.58
N PRO A 46 0.97 5.34 24.88
CA PRO A 46 -0.21 5.53 25.69
C PRO A 46 -0.52 7.02 25.70
N THR A 47 -1.51 7.43 24.90
CA THR A 47 -2.11 8.75 25.02
C THR A 47 -2.75 8.77 26.39
N LYS A 48 -2.07 9.43 27.35
CA LYS A 48 -2.65 9.73 28.66
C LYS A 48 -3.99 10.41 28.38
N GLN A 49 -5.08 9.70 28.62
CA GLN A 49 -6.42 10.25 28.49
C GLN A 49 -6.48 11.43 29.46
N GLN A 50 -6.62 12.64 28.93
CA GLN A 50 -6.83 13.81 29.75
C GLN A 50 -8.18 13.63 30.48
N PRO A 51 -8.26 13.90 31.79
CA PRO A 51 -9.54 13.80 32.48
C PRO A 51 -10.50 14.83 31.88
N LYS A 52 -11.67 14.34 31.43
CA LYS A 52 -12.82 15.20 31.11
C LYS A 52 -13.15 15.97 32.39
N ARG A 53 -12.87 17.28 32.40
CA ARG A 53 -13.36 18.18 33.43
C ARG A 53 -14.89 18.12 33.38
N ARG A 54 -15.49 17.72 34.49
CA ARG A 54 -16.93 17.83 34.73
C ARG A 54 -17.28 19.28 35.02
#